data_AF-A0A7S0A6G3-F1
#
_entry.id   AF-A0A7S0A6G3-F1
#
_cell.length_a   1.000
_cell.length_b   1.000
_cell.length_c   1.000
_cell.angle_alpha   90.00
_cell.angle_beta   90.00
_cell.angle_gamma   90.00
#
_symmetry.space_group_name_H-M   'P 1'
#
loop_
_entity.id
_entity.type
_entity.pdbx_description
1 polymer ?
#
loop_
_entity_poly.entity_id
_entity_poly.type
_entity_poly.pdbx_seq_one_letter_code
_entity_poly.pdbx_strand_id
1 'polypeptide(L)'
;MRNTVVVCCLLTLVGLTLAKDSEEKKIDGPVIGIDLGTTYSCVGIYKNGRVEIIPNDQGNRITPSYVAFTDDERLIGEAAKNQATVNPTQTLFDVKRLIGRRFKDSTVQKDIKLLPYKIVDKSGKPMISVSVKGEEKVMAPEEVSSMVLTKMKETAENYLGKEVKHAVITVPAYFNDAQRQSTKDAGTISGMNVLRIINEPTAAAIAYGLDKKTEKNILVYDLGGGTFDVSLLTIDNGVFEVVATNGDTHLGGEDFDQRVMQHFMKIFQKKHGKDMSKDKRAIQKLRREVEKTKRALSSTHQGRVEIEALYDGVDFSETLTRARFEEINNDL
;
A
#
# COMPACT_ATOMS: atom_id res chain seq x y z
N MET A 1 70.64 -19.28 59.19
CA MET A 1 69.29 -19.83 59.40
C MET A 1 68.37 -19.23 58.34
N ARG A 2 67.87 -20.07 57.43
CA ARG A 2 66.91 -19.71 56.38
C ARG A 2 65.53 -19.55 57.01
N ASN A 3 64.94 -18.37 56.92
CA ASN A 3 63.50 -18.17 57.16
C ASN A 3 62.85 -17.80 55.82
N THR A 4 62.12 -18.76 55.28
CA THR A 4 61.29 -18.65 54.09
C THR A 4 60.03 -17.86 54.44
N VAL A 5 59.87 -16.65 53.91
CA VAL A 5 58.60 -15.93 53.92
C VAL A 5 57.84 -16.34 52.66
N VAL A 6 56.73 -17.05 52.86
CA VAL A 6 55.77 -17.40 51.81
C VAL A 6 54.94 -16.15 51.50
N VAL A 7 55.19 -15.53 50.35
CA VAL A 7 54.34 -14.47 49.80
C VAL A 7 53.15 -15.13 49.12
N CYS A 8 51.97 -14.99 49.72
CA CYS A 8 50.71 -15.44 49.15
C CYS A 8 50.21 -14.37 48.17
N CYS A 9 50.49 -14.54 46.88
CA CYS A 9 49.92 -13.70 45.82
C CYS A 9 48.47 -14.13 45.54
N LEU A 10 47.51 -13.32 45.99
CA LEU A 10 46.13 -13.34 45.47
C LEU A 10 46.15 -12.85 44.01
N LEU A 11 46.10 -13.79 43.06
CA LEU A 11 45.75 -13.50 41.67
C LEU A 11 44.22 -13.44 41.57
N THR A 12 43.66 -12.24 41.62
CA THR A 12 42.28 -11.99 41.19
C THR A 12 42.27 -12.02 39.66
N LEU A 13 41.75 -13.11 39.08
CA LEU A 13 41.40 -13.16 37.66
C LEU A 13 40.22 -12.21 37.42
N VAL A 14 40.49 -11.00 36.96
CA VAL A 14 39.50 -10.16 36.28
C VAL A 14 39.35 -10.75 34.87
N GLY A 15 38.34 -11.60 34.69
CA GLY A 15 37.95 -12.06 33.36
C GLY A 15 37.45 -10.89 32.53
N LEU A 16 38.29 -10.37 31.63
CA LEU A 16 37.82 -9.55 30.51
C LEU A 16 36.89 -10.40 29.67
N THR A 17 35.59 -10.14 29.76
CA THR A 17 34.62 -10.61 28.78
C THR A 17 34.85 -9.79 27.51
N LEU A 18 35.61 -10.36 26.57
CA LEU A 18 35.63 -9.91 25.20
C LEU A 18 34.19 -9.95 24.67
N ALA A 19 33.64 -8.78 24.39
CA ALA A 19 32.38 -8.66 23.67
C ALA A 19 32.52 -9.45 22.37
N LYS A 20 31.69 -10.46 22.21
CA LYS A 20 31.58 -11.24 20.98
C LYS A 20 31.15 -10.26 19.90
N ASP A 21 32.03 -9.98 18.94
CA ASP A 21 31.64 -9.35 17.68
C ASP A 21 30.40 -10.09 17.16
N SER A 22 29.32 -9.35 16.98
CA SER A 22 28.11 -9.89 16.38
C SER A 22 28.44 -10.29 14.95
N GLU A 23 28.58 -11.59 14.67
CA GLU A 23 28.67 -12.11 13.31
C GLU A 23 27.53 -11.51 12.47
N GLU A 24 27.87 -10.66 11.50
CA GLU A 24 26.91 -10.17 10.52
C GLU A 24 26.31 -11.39 9.81
N LYS A 25 25.04 -11.69 10.10
CA LYS A 25 24.31 -12.75 9.40
C LYS A 25 24.28 -12.40 7.92
N LYS A 26 25.11 -13.09 7.14
CA LYS A 26 25.15 -12.95 5.69
C LYS A 26 23.76 -13.28 5.13
N ILE A 27 23.12 -12.28 4.52
CA ILE A 27 21.83 -12.44 3.86
C ILE A 27 22.08 -13.24 2.59
N ASP A 28 21.45 -14.40 2.48
CA ASP A 28 21.55 -15.25 1.29
C ASP A 28 20.36 -15.02 0.36
N GLY A 29 20.62 -14.97 -0.95
CA GLY A 29 19.61 -14.72 -1.97
C GLY A 29 19.28 -13.24 -2.22
N PRO A 30 18.39 -12.97 -3.20
CA PRO A 30 18.00 -11.61 -3.57
C PRO A 30 17.17 -10.92 -2.48
N VAL A 31 17.39 -9.61 -2.32
CA VAL A 31 16.54 -8.71 -1.52
C VAL A 31 15.78 -7.81 -2.48
N ILE A 32 14.46 -7.78 -2.36
CA ILE A 32 13.59 -6.90 -3.16
C ILE A 32 13.09 -5.72 -2.33
N GLY A 33 12.88 -4.58 -2.99
CA GLY A 33 12.13 -3.46 -2.43
C GLY A 33 10.70 -3.52 -2.93
N ILE A 34 9.73 -3.50 -2.02
CA ILE A 34 8.31 -3.46 -2.36
C ILE A 34 7.71 -2.16 -1.84
N ASP A 35 7.13 -1.40 -2.77
CA ASP A 35 6.17 -0.37 -2.43
C ASP A 35 4.77 -0.99 -2.34
N LEU A 36 4.24 -1.13 -1.12
CA LEU A 36 2.90 -1.67 -0.88
C LEU A 36 1.91 -0.50 -0.80
N GLY A 37 1.49 0.04 -1.94
CA GLY A 37 0.58 1.20 -1.97
C GLY A 37 -0.89 0.84 -1.78
N THR A 38 -1.71 1.85 -1.47
CA THR A 38 -3.16 1.70 -1.23
C THR A 38 -3.89 1.14 -2.43
N THR A 39 -3.62 1.69 -3.62
CA THR A 39 -4.30 1.35 -4.88
C THR A 39 -3.44 0.49 -5.80
N TYR A 40 -2.11 0.68 -5.76
CA TYR A 40 -1.14 -0.01 -6.58
C TYR A 40 0.10 -0.34 -5.75
N SER A 41 0.71 -1.48 -6.04
CA SER A 41 2.00 -1.89 -5.50
C SER A 41 3.05 -1.92 -6.62
N CYS A 42 4.32 -1.71 -6.23
CA CYS A 42 5.47 -1.76 -7.13
C CYS A 42 6.56 -2.63 -6.50
N VAL A 43 7.31 -3.37 -7.32
CA VAL A 43 8.46 -4.15 -6.86
C VAL A 43 9.70 -3.83 -7.68
N GLY A 44 10.82 -3.65 -6.99
CA GLY A 44 12.10 -3.35 -7.58
C GLY A 44 13.24 -4.13 -6.95
N ILE A 45 14.37 -4.19 -7.67
CA ILE A 45 15.60 -4.79 -7.19
C ILE A 45 16.79 -3.88 -7.50
N TYR A 46 17.73 -3.78 -6.57
CA TYR A 46 19.02 -3.16 -6.83
C TYR A 46 20.01 -4.23 -7.31
N LYS A 47 20.43 -4.15 -8.56
CA LYS A 47 21.35 -5.13 -9.19
C LYS A 47 22.26 -4.41 -10.17
N ASN A 48 23.50 -4.85 -10.28
CA ASN A 48 24.49 -4.29 -11.21
C ASN A 48 24.65 -2.76 -11.09
N GLY A 49 24.60 -2.23 -9.87
CA GLY A 49 24.80 -0.80 -9.59
C GLY A 49 23.60 0.10 -9.94
N ARG A 50 22.41 -0.45 -10.21
CA ARG A 50 21.21 0.34 -10.52
C ARG A 50 19.95 -0.29 -9.94
N VAL A 51 18.91 0.53 -9.79
CA VAL A 51 17.55 0.06 -9.50
C VAL A 51 16.87 -0.39 -10.80
N GLU A 52 16.29 -1.59 -10.78
CA GLU A 52 15.41 -2.09 -11.83
C GLU A 52 14.00 -2.27 -11.27
N ILE A 53 13.01 -1.60 -11.88
CA ILE A 53 11.59 -1.81 -11.57
C ILE A 53 11.09 -3.00 -12.38
N ILE A 54 10.57 -4.01 -11.70
CA ILE A 54 10.24 -5.29 -12.30
C ILE A 54 8.82 -5.23 -12.86
N PRO A 55 8.62 -5.44 -14.19
CA PRO A 55 7.28 -5.53 -14.75
C PRO A 55 6.60 -6.85 -14.33
N ASN A 56 5.28 -6.81 -14.16
CA ASN A 56 4.47 -8.01 -13.93
C ASN A 56 4.27 -8.82 -15.22
N ASP A 57 3.51 -9.91 -15.12
CA ASP A 57 3.17 -10.83 -16.22
C ASP A 57 2.43 -10.16 -17.41
N GLN A 58 1.87 -8.97 -17.22
CA GLN A 58 1.24 -8.16 -18.26
C GLN A 58 2.14 -7.02 -18.79
N GLY A 59 3.39 -6.94 -18.31
CA GLY A 59 4.34 -5.88 -18.69
C GLY A 59 4.19 -4.57 -17.91
N ASN A 60 3.26 -4.49 -16.93
CA ASN A 60 3.04 -3.30 -16.14
C ASN A 60 4.03 -3.21 -14.99
N ARG A 61 4.59 -2.01 -14.75
CA ARG A 61 5.55 -1.77 -13.66
C ARG A 61 4.91 -1.55 -12.28
N ILE A 62 3.60 -1.41 -12.26
CA ILE A 62 2.78 -1.34 -11.05
C ILE A 62 1.66 -2.35 -11.18
N THR A 63 1.24 -2.92 -10.07
CA THR A 63 0.15 -3.92 -10.02
C THR A 63 -0.92 -3.43 -9.07
N PRO A 64 -2.22 -3.44 -9.43
CA PRO A 64 -3.28 -3.04 -8.53
C PRO A 64 -3.21 -3.80 -7.20
N SER A 65 -3.42 -3.10 -6.09
CA SER A 65 -3.52 -3.70 -4.74
C SER A 65 -4.92 -4.29 -4.53
N TYR A 66 -5.32 -5.18 -5.44
CA TYR A 66 -6.62 -5.82 -5.50
C TYR A 66 -6.50 -7.32 -5.28
N VAL A 67 -7.45 -7.88 -4.52
CA VAL A 67 -7.60 -9.33 -4.32
C VAL A 67 -9.06 -9.68 -4.54
N ALA A 68 -9.36 -10.72 -5.29
CA ALA A 68 -10.72 -11.21 -5.45
C ALA A 68 -10.84 -12.70 -5.22
N PHE A 69 -11.97 -13.11 -4.64
CA PHE A 69 -12.31 -14.52 -4.45
C PHE A 69 -13.46 -14.89 -5.39
N THR A 70 -13.21 -15.85 -6.28
CA THR A 70 -14.24 -16.51 -7.08
C THR A 70 -14.57 -17.87 -6.45
N ASP A 71 -15.47 -18.62 -7.07
CA ASP A 71 -15.81 -19.96 -6.60
C ASP A 71 -14.64 -20.94 -6.75
N ASP A 72 -13.80 -20.74 -7.77
CA ASP A 72 -12.72 -21.66 -8.15
C ASP A 72 -11.35 -21.19 -7.65
N GLU A 73 -11.08 -19.88 -7.70
CA GLU A 73 -9.73 -19.34 -7.55
C GLU A 73 -9.67 -18.00 -6.80
N ARG A 74 -8.44 -17.61 -6.47
CA ARG A 74 -8.12 -16.30 -5.91
C ARG A 74 -7.36 -15.50 -6.97
N LEU A 75 -7.92 -14.36 -7.36
CA LEU A 75 -7.32 -13.42 -8.30
C LEU A 75 -6.60 -12.31 -7.53
N ILE A 76 -5.48 -11.83 -8.06
CA ILE A 76 -4.69 -10.74 -7.47
C ILE A 76 -4.23 -9.80 -8.59
N GLY A 77 -4.20 -8.50 -8.33
CA GLY A 77 -3.74 -7.51 -9.30
C GLY A 77 -4.79 -7.16 -10.35
N GLU A 78 -4.37 -7.06 -11.62
CA GLU A 78 -5.23 -6.65 -12.74
C GLU A 78 -6.42 -7.60 -12.92
N ALA A 79 -6.19 -8.92 -12.77
CA ALA A 79 -7.27 -9.91 -12.86
C ALA A 79 -8.38 -9.64 -11.84
N ALA A 80 -8.02 -9.33 -10.58
CA ALA A 80 -8.98 -8.97 -9.55
C ALA A 80 -9.68 -7.63 -9.83
N LYS A 81 -8.93 -6.61 -10.25
CA LYS A 81 -9.46 -5.28 -10.59
C LYS A 81 -10.46 -5.35 -11.76
N ASN A 82 -10.16 -6.11 -12.80
CA ASN A 82 -10.99 -6.21 -14.00
C ASN A 82 -12.38 -6.80 -13.74
N GLN A 83 -12.50 -7.72 -12.78
CA GLN A 83 -13.79 -8.34 -12.41
C GLN A 83 -14.53 -7.64 -11.27
N ALA A 84 -14.02 -6.52 -10.74
CA ALA A 84 -14.64 -5.76 -9.66
C ALA A 84 -16.09 -5.34 -9.94
N THR A 85 -16.44 -5.08 -11.21
CA THR A 85 -17.81 -4.73 -11.61
C THR A 85 -18.76 -5.93 -11.66
N VAL A 86 -18.23 -7.15 -11.77
CA VAL A 86 -19.02 -8.39 -11.83
C VAL A 86 -19.20 -8.97 -10.43
N ASN A 87 -18.15 -8.92 -9.60
CA ASN A 87 -18.10 -9.54 -8.29
C ASN A 87 -17.70 -8.53 -7.17
N PRO A 88 -18.45 -7.43 -7.00
CA PRO A 88 -18.01 -6.30 -6.18
C PRO A 88 -17.85 -6.64 -4.69
N THR A 89 -18.67 -7.56 -4.14
CA THR A 89 -18.65 -7.90 -2.72
C THR A 89 -17.49 -8.80 -2.31
N GLN A 90 -16.83 -9.42 -3.29
CA GLN A 90 -15.74 -10.38 -3.10
C GLN A 90 -14.41 -9.84 -3.66
N THR A 91 -14.40 -8.58 -4.09
CA THR A 91 -13.22 -7.89 -4.62
C THR A 91 -12.77 -6.85 -3.62
N LEU A 92 -11.60 -7.09 -3.04
CA LEU A 92 -11.00 -6.33 -1.96
C LEU A 92 -9.96 -5.37 -2.53
N PHE A 93 -10.02 -4.11 -2.12
CA PHE A 93 -9.12 -3.01 -2.48
C PHE A 93 -9.10 -2.01 -1.32
N ASP A 94 -8.21 -1.02 -1.31
CA ASP A 94 -8.06 -0.05 -0.20
C ASP A 94 -7.82 -0.67 1.19
N VAL A 95 -7.39 -1.94 1.24
CA VAL A 95 -7.16 -2.67 2.49
C VAL A 95 -6.10 -1.99 3.37
N LYS A 96 -5.16 -1.26 2.75
CA LYS A 96 -4.15 -0.46 3.46
C LYS A 96 -4.77 0.64 4.34
N ARG A 97 -6.00 1.10 4.08
CA ARG A 97 -6.72 2.02 4.97
C ARG A 97 -7.18 1.34 6.27
N LEU A 98 -7.35 0.01 6.26
CA LEU A 98 -7.83 -0.77 7.40
C LEU A 98 -6.70 -1.37 8.27
N ILE A 99 -5.51 -1.56 7.68
CA ILE A 99 -4.39 -2.25 8.34
C ILE A 99 -3.98 -1.58 9.65
N GLY A 100 -3.80 -2.35 10.71
CA GLY A 100 -3.38 -1.87 12.04
C GLY A 100 -4.37 -0.93 12.76
N ARG A 101 -5.60 -0.77 12.25
CA ARG A 101 -6.63 0.09 12.88
C ARG A 101 -7.55 -0.66 13.81
N ARG A 102 -8.37 0.08 14.55
CA ARG A 102 -9.49 -0.48 15.33
C ARG A 102 -10.79 -0.28 14.58
N PHE A 103 -11.70 -1.24 14.75
CA PHE A 103 -13.00 -1.24 14.06
C PHE A 103 -13.77 0.06 14.33
N LYS A 104 -13.68 0.59 15.55
CA LYS A 104 -14.38 1.80 15.99
C LYS A 104 -13.73 3.12 15.53
N ASP A 105 -12.58 3.09 14.87
CA ASP A 105 -11.93 4.31 14.40
C ASP A 105 -12.83 5.04 13.40
N SER A 106 -12.91 6.36 13.50
CA SER A 106 -13.84 7.17 12.70
C SER A 106 -13.59 7.04 11.20
N THR A 107 -12.33 6.85 10.80
CA THR A 107 -11.95 6.62 9.41
C THR A 107 -12.44 5.27 8.90
N VAL A 108 -12.25 4.20 9.68
CA VAL A 108 -12.77 2.86 9.37
C VAL A 108 -14.29 2.88 9.22
N GLN A 109 -14.99 3.59 10.11
CA GLN A 109 -16.46 3.73 10.03
C GLN A 109 -16.94 4.52 8.81
N LYS A 110 -16.12 5.41 8.25
CA LYS A 110 -16.41 6.07 6.97
C LYS A 110 -16.18 5.10 5.81
N ASP A 111 -15.06 4.39 5.80
CA ASP A 111 -14.69 3.46 4.73
C ASP A 111 -15.68 2.30 4.61
N ILE A 112 -16.20 1.77 5.73
CA ILE A 112 -17.25 0.73 5.75
C ILE A 112 -18.49 1.11 4.92
N LYS A 113 -18.80 2.41 4.83
CA LYS A 113 -19.97 2.90 4.07
C LYS A 113 -19.69 3.00 2.57
N LEU A 114 -18.43 3.04 2.17
CA LEU A 114 -17.98 3.29 0.80
C LEU A 114 -17.50 2.01 0.10
N LEU A 115 -17.00 1.04 0.88
CA LEU A 115 -16.46 -0.21 0.37
C LEU A 115 -17.58 -1.22 0.08
N PRO A 116 -17.49 -1.97 -1.03
CA PRO A 116 -18.57 -2.88 -1.44
C PRO A 116 -18.58 -4.20 -0.66
N TYR A 117 -17.48 -4.56 -0.01
CA TYR A 117 -17.32 -5.82 0.73
C TYR A 117 -17.60 -5.63 2.23
N LYS A 118 -17.86 -6.76 2.92
CA LYS A 118 -18.30 -6.75 4.32
C LYS A 118 -17.10 -6.64 5.25
N ILE A 119 -17.10 -5.63 6.12
CA ILE A 119 -16.13 -5.48 7.21
C ILE A 119 -16.87 -5.72 8.53
N VAL A 120 -16.33 -6.60 9.37
CA VAL A 120 -16.91 -7.02 10.65
C VAL A 120 -15.95 -6.72 11.80
N ASP A 121 -16.50 -6.52 13.00
CA ASP A 121 -15.71 -6.40 14.22
C ASP A 121 -15.36 -7.80 14.75
N LYS A 122 -14.07 -8.08 14.93
CA LYS A 122 -13.60 -9.24 15.69
C LYS A 122 -12.63 -8.75 16.76
N SER A 123 -13.09 -8.77 18.01
CA SER A 123 -12.29 -8.34 19.17
C SER A 123 -11.73 -6.92 19.04
N GLY A 124 -12.50 -6.00 18.47
CA GLY A 124 -12.14 -4.59 18.29
C GLY A 124 -11.33 -4.29 17.02
N LYS A 125 -10.99 -5.31 16.22
CA LYS A 125 -10.26 -5.17 14.95
C LYS A 125 -11.19 -5.25 13.75
N PRO A 126 -10.99 -4.44 12.70
CA PRO A 126 -11.72 -4.58 11.46
C PRO A 126 -11.23 -5.82 10.70
N MET A 127 -12.14 -6.75 10.45
CA MET A 127 -11.88 -7.95 9.67
C MET A 127 -12.73 -7.93 8.41
N ILE A 128 -12.24 -8.54 7.33
CA ILE A 128 -12.93 -8.61 6.04
C ILE A 128 -13.60 -9.98 5.94
N SER A 129 -14.92 -9.99 5.71
CA SER A 129 -15.69 -11.22 5.47
C SER A 129 -15.90 -11.42 3.97
N VAL A 130 -15.49 -12.59 3.46
CA VAL A 130 -15.64 -13.03 2.07
C VAL A 130 -16.12 -14.47 2.02
N SER A 131 -16.84 -14.85 0.96
CA SER A 131 -17.11 -16.27 0.66
C SER A 131 -15.91 -16.88 -0.07
N VAL A 132 -15.43 -18.04 0.36
CA VAL A 132 -14.36 -18.77 -0.35
C VAL A 132 -14.85 -20.20 -0.53
N LYS A 133 -15.10 -20.60 -1.78
CA LYS A 133 -15.68 -21.91 -2.12
C LYS A 133 -17.00 -22.21 -1.38
N GLY A 134 -17.84 -21.19 -1.24
CA GLY A 134 -19.13 -21.29 -0.54
C GLY A 134 -19.09 -21.15 0.99
N GLU A 135 -17.91 -21.04 1.59
CA GLU A 135 -17.74 -20.88 3.05
C GLU A 135 -17.41 -19.42 3.42
N GLU A 136 -18.06 -18.87 4.46
CA GLU A 136 -17.70 -17.55 4.98
C GLU A 136 -16.32 -17.63 5.67
N LYS A 137 -15.37 -16.83 5.19
CA LYS A 137 -14.05 -16.63 5.80
C LYS A 137 -13.90 -15.19 6.25
N VAL A 138 -13.40 -15.04 7.48
CA VAL A 138 -13.11 -13.74 8.09
C VAL A 138 -11.60 -13.58 8.17
N MET A 139 -11.07 -12.64 7.40
CA MET A 139 -9.63 -12.42 7.20
C MET A 139 -9.20 -11.07 7.77
N ALA A 140 -7.99 -11.02 8.32
CA ALA A 140 -7.38 -9.78 8.77
C ALA A 140 -6.89 -8.96 7.56
N PRO A 141 -6.84 -7.61 7.64
CA PRO A 141 -6.25 -6.78 6.59
C PRO A 141 -4.82 -7.18 6.22
N GLU A 142 -4.04 -7.68 7.18
CA GLU A 142 -2.69 -8.19 7.00
C GLU A 142 -2.66 -9.45 6.12
N GLU A 143 -3.65 -10.34 6.25
CA GLU A 143 -3.77 -11.53 5.42
C GLU A 143 -4.13 -11.18 3.98
N VAL A 144 -4.93 -10.15 3.75
CA VAL A 144 -5.25 -9.70 2.39
C VAL A 144 -4.06 -8.96 1.78
N SER A 145 -3.38 -8.12 2.56
CA SER A 145 -2.16 -7.43 2.13
C SER A 145 -1.02 -8.41 1.83
N SER A 146 -0.93 -9.53 2.56
CA SER A 146 0.07 -10.57 2.29
C SER A 146 -0.14 -11.22 0.92
N MET A 147 -1.37 -11.32 0.43
CA MET A 147 -1.64 -11.85 -0.92
C MET A 147 -1.09 -10.90 -2.00
N VAL A 148 -1.24 -9.59 -1.81
CA VAL A 148 -0.63 -8.59 -2.71
C VAL A 148 0.90 -8.71 -2.66
N LEU A 149 1.49 -8.85 -1.47
CA LEU A 149 2.92 -9.07 -1.29
C LEU A 149 3.40 -10.39 -1.93
N THR A 150 2.62 -11.47 -1.85
CA THR A 150 2.89 -12.73 -2.55
C THR A 150 2.93 -12.51 -4.06
N LYS A 151 1.98 -11.75 -4.64
CA LYS A 151 2.04 -11.43 -6.08
C LYS A 151 3.28 -10.61 -6.44
N MET A 152 3.74 -9.70 -5.56
CA MET A 152 4.96 -8.93 -5.78
C MET A 152 6.21 -9.82 -5.70
N LYS A 153 6.24 -10.75 -4.75
CA LYS A 153 7.27 -11.78 -4.63
C LYS A 153 7.33 -12.65 -5.88
N GLU A 154 6.20 -13.23 -6.31
CA GLU A 154 6.09 -14.05 -7.52
C GLU A 154 6.57 -13.29 -8.77
N THR A 155 6.20 -12.02 -8.88
CA THR A 155 6.65 -11.14 -9.98
C THR A 155 8.18 -11.03 -10.00
N ALA A 156 8.80 -10.82 -8.84
CA ALA A 156 10.25 -10.77 -8.74
C ALA A 156 10.91 -12.14 -8.97
N GLU A 157 10.33 -13.24 -8.45
CA GLU A 157 10.84 -14.60 -8.65
C GLU A 157 10.85 -15.00 -10.12
N ASN A 158 9.76 -14.71 -10.85
CA ASN A 158 9.66 -14.94 -12.29
C ASN A 158 10.71 -14.15 -13.07
N TYR A 159 10.97 -12.90 -12.68
CA TYR A 159 12.00 -12.06 -13.30
C TYR A 159 13.43 -12.55 -13.00
N LEU A 160 13.68 -13.03 -11.79
CA LEU A 160 15.01 -13.42 -11.33
C LEU A 160 15.36 -14.88 -11.62
N GLY A 161 14.36 -15.73 -11.88
CA GLY A 161 14.52 -17.17 -12.08
C GLY A 161 14.92 -17.94 -10.82
N LYS A 162 14.67 -17.37 -9.63
CA LYS A 162 15.02 -17.96 -8.32
C LYS A 162 14.13 -17.43 -7.21
N GLU A 163 14.06 -18.19 -6.12
CA GLU A 163 13.28 -17.85 -4.92
C GLU A 163 13.73 -16.53 -4.29
N VAL A 164 12.76 -15.73 -3.83
CA VAL A 164 12.98 -14.47 -3.10
C VAL A 164 12.53 -14.64 -1.65
N LYS A 165 13.47 -14.52 -0.72
CA LYS A 165 13.23 -14.72 0.73
C LYS A 165 13.20 -13.44 1.53
N HIS A 166 13.72 -12.35 0.99
CA HIS A 166 14.00 -11.13 1.75
C HIS A 166 13.41 -9.91 1.08
N ALA A 167 12.79 -9.04 1.88
CA ALA A 167 12.21 -7.80 1.38
C ALA A 167 12.45 -6.62 2.33
N VAL A 168 12.50 -5.43 1.74
CA VAL A 168 12.24 -4.15 2.40
C VAL A 168 10.88 -3.66 1.92
N ILE A 169 9.98 -3.31 2.84
CA ILE A 169 8.62 -2.90 2.51
C ILE A 169 8.39 -1.46 2.95
N THR A 170 7.80 -0.64 2.09
CA THR A 170 7.47 0.76 2.40
C THR A 170 6.20 0.88 3.23
N VAL A 171 6.11 1.94 4.03
CA VAL A 171 4.88 2.39 4.71
C VAL A 171 4.81 3.92 4.71
N PRO A 172 3.63 4.51 4.84
CA PRO A 172 3.49 5.95 5.03
C PRO A 172 4.28 6.43 6.25
N ALA A 173 4.82 7.65 6.19
CA ALA A 173 5.61 8.17 7.32
C ALA A 173 4.78 8.26 8.60
N TYR A 174 3.49 8.60 8.46
CA TYR A 174 2.52 8.72 9.54
C TYR A 174 1.97 7.41 10.10
N PHE A 175 2.38 6.26 9.58
CA PHE A 175 1.95 4.99 10.17
C PHE A 175 2.46 4.84 11.60
N ASN A 176 1.53 4.55 12.51
CA ASN A 176 1.85 4.22 13.89
C ASN A 176 2.44 2.81 14.04
N ASP A 177 2.90 2.48 15.23
CA ASP A 177 3.55 1.19 15.52
C ASP A 177 2.68 -0.03 15.16
N ALA A 178 1.37 0.04 15.42
CA ALA A 178 0.44 -1.04 15.11
C ALA A 178 0.34 -1.26 13.59
N GLN A 179 0.22 -0.19 12.80
CA GLN A 179 0.15 -0.29 11.34
C GLN A 179 1.48 -0.77 10.73
N ARG A 180 2.62 -0.35 11.28
CA ARG A 180 3.96 -0.83 10.89
C ARG A 180 4.11 -2.32 11.18
N GLN A 181 3.72 -2.75 12.38
CA GLN A 181 3.78 -4.14 12.77
C GLN A 181 2.86 -5.00 11.90
N SER A 182 1.62 -4.58 11.69
CA SER A 182 0.67 -5.26 10.80
C SER A 182 1.20 -5.39 9.35
N THR A 183 1.88 -4.38 8.82
CA THR A 183 2.50 -4.45 7.49
C THR A 183 3.67 -5.44 7.47
N LYS A 184 4.48 -5.47 8.53
CA LYS A 184 5.57 -6.46 8.69
C LYS A 184 5.02 -7.89 8.81
N ASP A 185 3.90 -8.06 9.51
CA ASP A 185 3.21 -9.33 9.64
C ASP A 185 2.69 -9.80 8.29
N ALA A 186 2.10 -8.90 7.48
CA ALA A 186 1.71 -9.21 6.10
C ALA A 186 2.89 -9.74 5.26
N GLY A 187 4.06 -9.10 5.36
CA GLY A 187 5.28 -9.59 4.71
C GLY A 187 5.72 -10.98 5.21
N THR A 188 5.61 -11.22 6.51
CA THR A 188 5.93 -12.53 7.10
C THR A 188 4.97 -13.61 6.63
N ILE A 189 3.66 -13.32 6.57
CA ILE A 189 2.61 -14.23 6.08
C ILE A 189 2.83 -14.57 4.59
N SER A 190 3.35 -13.62 3.79
CA SER A 190 3.70 -13.86 2.38
C SER A 190 4.95 -14.73 2.18
N GLY A 191 5.56 -15.21 3.27
CA GLY A 191 6.75 -16.07 3.22
C GLY A 191 8.04 -15.29 2.93
N MET A 192 8.10 -14.01 3.31
CA MET A 192 9.29 -13.17 3.21
C MET A 192 9.79 -12.78 4.61
N ASN A 193 11.11 -12.79 4.80
CA ASN A 193 11.75 -12.13 5.92
C ASN A 193 11.86 -10.62 5.63
N VAL A 194 11.04 -9.82 6.33
CA VAL A 194 11.03 -8.36 6.22
C VAL A 194 12.23 -7.79 6.98
N LEU A 195 13.29 -7.46 6.24
CA LEU A 195 14.54 -6.94 6.79
C LEU A 195 14.38 -5.56 7.41
N ARG A 196 13.54 -4.73 6.79
CA ARG A 196 13.25 -3.37 7.24
C ARG A 196 11.90 -2.91 6.72
N ILE A 197 11.19 -2.17 7.56
CA ILE A 197 10.11 -1.28 7.15
C ILE A 197 10.72 0.10 6.97
N ILE A 198 10.54 0.72 5.80
CA ILE A 198 11.05 2.06 5.49
C ILE A 198 9.89 3.00 5.20
N ASN A 199 10.04 4.28 5.52
CA ASN A 199 9.03 5.27 5.17
C ASN A 199 9.06 5.53 3.67
N GLU A 200 7.88 5.63 3.04
CA GLU A 200 7.67 6.02 1.64
C GLU A 200 8.47 7.27 1.26
N PRO A 201 8.37 8.41 1.99
CA PRO A 201 9.14 9.60 1.63
C PRO A 201 10.66 9.43 1.81
N THR A 202 11.11 8.59 2.74
CA THR A 202 12.54 8.27 2.88
C THR A 202 13.02 7.43 1.70
N ALA A 203 12.24 6.45 1.25
CA ALA A 203 12.55 5.66 0.07
C ALA A 203 12.60 6.52 -1.21
N ALA A 204 11.65 7.47 -1.35
CA ALA A 204 11.65 8.45 -2.44
C ALA A 204 12.88 9.36 -2.39
N ALA A 205 13.26 9.84 -1.20
CA ALA A 205 14.48 10.64 -1.02
C ALA A 205 15.73 9.83 -1.41
N ILE A 206 15.84 8.56 -1.01
CA ILE A 206 16.94 7.68 -1.42
C ILE A 206 16.99 7.55 -2.94
N ALA A 207 15.85 7.34 -3.59
CA ALA A 207 15.78 7.24 -5.05
C ALA A 207 16.24 8.54 -5.75
N TYR A 208 15.93 9.71 -5.19
CA TYR A 208 16.40 11.00 -5.71
C TYR A 208 17.89 11.27 -5.40
N GLY A 209 18.33 10.87 -4.20
CA GLY A 209 19.57 11.30 -3.56
C GLY A 209 20.76 10.36 -3.69
N LEU A 210 20.58 9.15 -4.23
CA LEU A 210 21.61 8.10 -4.27
C LEU A 210 22.98 8.59 -4.80
N ASP A 211 22.97 9.47 -5.80
CA ASP A 211 24.19 10.00 -6.45
C ASP A 211 24.56 11.43 -6.00
N LYS A 212 23.85 12.02 -5.04
CA LYS A 212 24.05 13.41 -4.62
C LYS A 212 25.08 13.48 -3.47
N LYS A 213 26.12 14.29 -3.66
CA LYS A 213 27.23 14.46 -2.70
C LYS A 213 27.20 15.78 -1.91
N THR A 214 26.23 16.65 -2.18
CA THR A 214 26.14 17.97 -1.56
C THR A 214 25.05 18.00 -0.52
N GLU A 215 25.29 18.67 0.60
CA GLU A 215 24.28 18.93 1.61
C GLU A 215 23.07 19.65 0.98
N LYS A 216 21.87 19.09 1.15
CA LYS A 216 20.62 19.68 0.66
C LYS A 216 19.44 19.36 1.56
N ASN A 217 18.56 20.35 1.69
CA ASN A 217 17.20 20.16 2.19
C ASN A 217 16.30 19.71 1.05
N ILE A 218 15.52 18.65 1.29
CA ILE A 218 14.59 18.05 0.34
C ILE A 218 13.21 17.99 0.97
N LEU A 219 12.23 18.54 0.27
CA LEU A 219 10.82 18.36 0.60
C LEU A 219 10.27 17.25 -0.30
N VAL A 220 9.86 16.14 0.29
CA VAL A 220 9.10 15.10 -0.40
C VAL A 220 7.62 15.38 -0.18
N TYR A 221 6.88 15.55 -1.27
CA TYR A 221 5.43 15.66 -1.29
C TYR A 221 4.87 14.40 -1.96
N ASP A 222 4.27 13.52 -1.16
CA ASP A 222 3.78 12.22 -1.60
C ASP A 222 2.25 12.15 -1.41
N LEU A 223 1.51 12.30 -2.50
CA LEU A 223 0.05 12.22 -2.54
C LEU A 223 -0.37 10.99 -3.35
N GLY A 224 -0.57 9.88 -2.65
CA GLY A 224 -0.87 8.58 -3.23
C GLY A 224 -2.36 8.32 -3.45
N GLY A 225 -2.71 7.03 -3.55
CA GLY A 225 -4.11 6.59 -3.73
C GLY A 225 -4.99 6.79 -2.50
N GLY A 226 -4.42 6.81 -1.29
CA GLY A 226 -5.21 7.05 -0.07
C GLY A 226 -4.41 7.47 1.15
N THR A 227 -3.17 7.87 0.94
CA THR A 227 -2.31 8.45 1.97
C THR A 227 -1.61 9.68 1.38
N PHE A 228 -1.42 10.68 2.23
CA PHE A 228 -0.70 11.90 1.92
C PHE A 228 0.39 12.10 2.98
N ASP A 229 1.64 12.21 2.54
CA ASP A 229 2.78 12.50 3.40
C ASP A 229 3.59 13.68 2.82
N VAL A 230 4.04 14.56 3.70
CA VAL A 230 5.03 15.60 3.43
C VAL A 230 6.19 15.42 4.39
N SER A 231 7.39 15.18 3.88
CA SER A 231 8.58 15.06 4.73
C SER A 231 9.67 16.03 4.29
N LEU A 232 10.26 16.73 5.25
CA LEU A 232 11.47 17.50 5.07
C LEU A 232 12.66 16.62 5.50
N LEU A 233 13.59 16.38 4.59
CA LEU A 233 14.80 15.62 4.82
C LEU A 233 16.03 16.46 4.55
N THR A 234 17.09 16.22 5.30
CA THR A 234 18.45 16.65 4.99
C THR A 234 19.20 15.46 4.36
N ILE A 235 19.90 15.71 3.26
CA ILE A 235 20.89 14.76 2.73
C ILE A 235 22.24 15.41 2.89
N ASP A 236 23.19 14.70 3.52
CA ASP A 236 24.61 15.04 3.48
C ASP A 236 25.43 13.76 3.27
N ASN A 237 26.26 13.73 2.22
CA ASN A 237 27.15 12.61 1.89
C ASN A 237 26.49 11.21 1.93
N GLY A 238 25.25 11.10 1.46
CA GLY A 238 24.50 9.83 1.45
C GLY A 238 23.84 9.45 2.77
N VAL A 239 23.98 10.27 3.81
CA VAL A 239 23.21 10.18 5.05
C VAL A 239 21.89 10.94 4.85
N PHE A 240 20.78 10.26 5.12
CA PHE A 240 19.44 10.82 5.03
C PHE A 240 18.88 10.97 6.44
N GLU A 241 18.55 12.19 6.83
CA GLU A 241 17.92 12.48 8.11
C GLU A 241 16.55 13.11 7.88
N VAL A 242 15.53 12.61 8.58
CA VAL A 242 14.17 13.17 8.53
C VAL A 242 14.10 14.28 9.57
N VAL A 243 13.98 15.52 9.12
CA VAL A 243 13.89 16.71 9.98
C VAL A 243 12.47 16.88 10.51
N ALA A 244 11.48 16.72 9.63
CA ALA A 244 10.07 16.83 9.98
C ALA A 244 9.23 15.99 9.03
N THR A 245 8.07 15.53 9.52
CA THR A 245 7.06 14.89 8.70
C THR A 245 5.69 15.42 9.09
N ASN A 246 4.83 15.70 8.11
CA ASN A 246 3.39 15.95 8.24
C ASN A 246 2.59 15.13 7.22
N GLY A 247 1.26 15.03 7.36
CA GLY A 247 0.46 14.20 6.44
C GLY A 247 -0.93 13.83 6.95
N ASP A 248 -1.66 13.12 6.09
CA ASP A 248 -2.96 12.51 6.37
C ASP A 248 -2.99 11.06 5.83
N THR A 249 -3.11 10.11 6.75
CA THR A 249 -3.16 8.67 6.43
C THR A 249 -4.45 8.22 5.72
N HIS A 250 -5.42 9.13 5.50
CA HIS A 250 -6.74 8.85 4.92
C HIS A 250 -7.13 9.85 3.82
N LEU A 251 -6.15 10.49 3.17
CA LEU A 251 -6.36 11.39 2.05
C LEU A 251 -5.60 10.89 0.82
N GLY A 252 -6.26 10.82 -0.34
CA GLY A 252 -5.58 10.60 -1.61
C GLY A 252 -6.51 10.46 -2.81
N GLY A 253 -5.98 9.83 -3.87
CA GLY A 253 -6.65 9.65 -5.15
C GLY A 253 -8.08 9.08 -5.09
N GLU A 254 -8.36 8.17 -4.15
CA GLU A 254 -9.68 7.56 -3.96
C GLU A 254 -10.71 8.56 -3.39
N ASP A 255 -10.27 9.55 -2.61
CA ASP A 255 -11.15 10.59 -2.08
C ASP A 255 -11.60 11.52 -3.21
N PHE A 256 -10.69 11.86 -4.14
CA PHE A 256 -11.03 12.62 -5.34
C PHE A 256 -12.04 11.87 -6.22
N ASP A 257 -11.81 10.57 -6.43
CA ASP A 257 -12.76 9.73 -7.18
C ASP A 257 -14.11 9.69 -6.48
N GLN A 258 -14.13 9.54 -5.16
CA GLN A 258 -15.36 9.49 -4.38
C GLN A 258 -16.19 10.79 -4.49
N ARG A 259 -15.55 11.96 -4.51
CA ARG A 259 -16.24 13.25 -4.69
C ARG A 259 -16.86 13.35 -6.09
N VAL A 260 -16.13 12.93 -7.11
CA VAL A 260 -16.61 12.92 -8.51
C VAL A 260 -17.75 11.91 -8.69
N MET A 261 -17.64 10.72 -8.09
CA MET A 261 -18.71 9.73 -8.09
C MET A 261 -19.99 10.29 -7.44
N GLN A 262 -19.90 10.93 -6.28
CA GLN A 262 -21.05 11.56 -5.62
C GLN A 262 -21.69 12.65 -6.49
N HIS A 263 -20.88 13.43 -7.20
CA HIS A 263 -21.38 14.42 -8.15
C HIS A 263 -22.18 13.77 -9.27
N PHE A 264 -21.66 12.70 -9.89
CA PHE A 264 -22.33 12.01 -10.97
C PHE A 264 -23.55 11.21 -10.55
N MET A 265 -23.56 10.61 -9.36
CA MET A 265 -24.75 9.96 -8.80
C MET A 265 -25.90 10.97 -8.60
N LYS A 266 -25.60 12.20 -8.15
CA LYS A 266 -26.60 13.28 -8.06
C LYS A 266 -27.12 13.71 -9.43
N ILE A 267 -26.24 13.79 -10.44
CA ILE A 267 -26.64 14.08 -11.83
C ILE A 267 -27.56 12.97 -12.37
N PHE A 268 -27.18 11.71 -12.18
CA PHE A 268 -27.96 10.56 -12.61
C PHE A 268 -29.36 10.55 -11.98
N GLN A 269 -29.44 10.74 -10.65
CA GLN A 269 -30.71 10.88 -9.93
C GLN A 269 -31.56 12.02 -10.48
N LYS A 270 -30.95 13.19 -10.74
CA LYS A 270 -31.66 14.36 -11.26
C LYS A 270 -32.19 14.15 -12.68
N LYS A 271 -31.42 13.49 -13.56
CA LYS A 271 -31.79 13.28 -14.96
C LYS A 271 -32.79 12.13 -15.16
N HIS A 272 -32.67 11.07 -14.36
CA HIS A 272 -33.43 9.83 -14.57
C HIS A 272 -34.41 9.48 -13.46
N GLY A 273 -34.39 10.20 -12.32
CA GLY A 273 -35.26 9.92 -11.18
C GLY A 273 -34.93 8.62 -10.43
N LYS A 274 -33.77 8.00 -10.71
CA LYS A 274 -33.38 6.68 -10.20
C LYS A 274 -32.15 6.76 -9.29
N ASP A 275 -32.21 6.09 -8.14
CA ASP A 275 -31.14 6.08 -7.14
C ASP A 275 -30.28 4.81 -7.25
N MET A 276 -29.08 4.95 -7.81
CA MET A 276 -28.11 3.87 -7.96
C MET A 276 -27.28 3.59 -6.69
N SER A 277 -27.47 4.34 -5.60
CA SER A 277 -26.58 4.32 -4.41
C SER A 277 -26.53 2.98 -3.66
N LYS A 278 -27.47 2.07 -3.93
CA LYS A 278 -27.51 0.73 -3.33
C LYS A 278 -27.01 -0.36 -4.28
N ASP A 279 -26.81 -0.04 -5.55
CA ASP A 279 -26.33 -1.00 -6.55
C ASP A 279 -24.80 -1.01 -6.60
N LYS A 280 -24.20 -2.00 -5.96
CA LYS A 280 -22.74 -2.15 -5.87
C LYS A 280 -22.10 -2.31 -7.26
N ARG A 281 -22.78 -2.95 -8.22
CA ARG A 281 -22.27 -3.14 -9.57
C ARG A 281 -22.25 -1.81 -10.32
N ALA A 282 -23.34 -1.04 -10.24
CA ALA A 282 -23.45 0.28 -10.85
C ALA A 282 -22.40 1.26 -10.25
N ILE A 283 -22.21 1.23 -8.94
CA ILE A 283 -21.17 2.02 -8.26
C ILE A 283 -19.76 1.64 -8.73
N GLN A 284 -19.45 0.35 -8.89
CA GLN A 284 -18.13 -0.07 -9.39
C GLN A 284 -17.91 0.28 -10.86
N LYS A 285 -18.95 0.19 -11.71
CA LYS A 285 -18.88 0.69 -13.09
C LYS A 285 -18.53 2.19 -13.11
N LEU A 286 -19.21 2.98 -12.27
CA LEU A 286 -18.96 4.41 -12.15
C LEU A 286 -17.55 4.71 -11.64
N ARG A 287 -17.09 4.02 -10.57
CA ARG A 287 -15.73 4.19 -10.01
C ARG A 287 -14.66 3.98 -11.08
N ARG A 288 -14.77 2.91 -11.87
CA ARG A 288 -13.81 2.58 -12.92
C ARG A 288 -13.68 3.69 -13.96
N GLU A 289 -14.81 4.17 -14.50
CA GLU A 289 -14.76 5.23 -15.52
C GLU A 289 -14.39 6.60 -14.92
N VAL A 290 -14.72 6.86 -13.66
CA VAL A 290 -14.28 8.06 -12.93
C VAL A 290 -12.77 8.07 -12.75
N GLU A 291 -12.16 6.99 -12.24
CA GLU A 291 -10.71 6.89 -12.06
C GLU A 291 -9.98 7.10 -13.40
N LYS A 292 -10.47 6.45 -14.46
CA LYS A 292 -9.95 6.60 -15.83
C LYS A 292 -10.05 8.04 -16.32
N THR A 293 -11.20 8.70 -16.08
CA THR A 293 -11.41 10.09 -16.49
C THR A 293 -10.55 11.05 -15.68
N LYS A 294 -10.40 10.86 -14.36
CA LYS A 294 -9.49 11.62 -13.51
C LYS A 294 -8.07 11.59 -14.07
N ARG A 295 -7.56 10.39 -14.40
CA ARG A 295 -6.22 10.23 -15.01
C ARG A 295 -6.08 11.00 -16.33
N ALA A 296 -7.12 10.97 -17.19
CA ALA A 296 -7.11 11.73 -18.44
C ALA A 296 -7.07 13.25 -18.21
N LEU A 297 -7.81 13.75 -17.20
CA LEU A 297 -7.85 15.17 -16.87
C LEU A 297 -6.51 15.74 -16.40
N SER A 298 -5.54 14.90 -16.00
CA SER A 298 -4.17 15.35 -15.71
C SER A 298 -3.45 15.89 -16.94
N SER A 299 -3.86 15.51 -18.16
CA SER A 299 -3.27 15.97 -19.42
C SER A 299 -4.27 16.64 -20.38
N THR A 300 -5.58 16.47 -20.16
CA THR A 300 -6.64 17.10 -20.96
C THR A 300 -7.53 18.04 -20.13
N HIS A 301 -8.21 19.00 -20.79
CA HIS A 301 -9.12 19.93 -20.11
C HIS A 301 -10.52 19.37 -19.84
N GLN A 302 -10.91 18.29 -20.52
CA GLN A 302 -12.18 17.61 -20.33
C GLN A 302 -12.06 16.13 -20.72
N GLY A 303 -12.96 15.30 -20.18
CA GLY A 303 -13.10 13.89 -20.51
C GLY A 303 -14.56 13.44 -20.41
N ARG A 304 -14.94 12.42 -21.19
CA ARG A 304 -16.30 11.86 -21.18
C ARG A 304 -16.35 10.62 -20.29
N VAL A 305 -17.26 10.62 -19.32
CA VAL A 305 -17.64 9.44 -18.53
C VAL A 305 -18.82 8.80 -19.26
N GLU A 306 -18.57 7.64 -19.86
CA GLU A 306 -19.57 6.92 -20.65
C GLU A 306 -19.68 5.47 -20.18
N ILE A 307 -20.88 5.07 -19.82
CA ILE A 307 -21.18 3.75 -19.25
C ILE A 307 -22.50 3.27 -19.82
N GLU A 308 -22.45 2.19 -20.59
CA GLU A 308 -23.64 1.48 -21.05
C GLU A 308 -24.32 0.74 -19.89
N ALA A 309 -25.66 0.84 -19.87
CA ALA A 309 -26.54 0.26 -18.86
C ALA A 309 -25.96 0.42 -17.44
N LEU A 310 -25.68 1.67 -17.04
CA LEU A 310 -25.12 1.97 -15.73
C LEU A 310 -26.02 1.44 -14.62
N TYR A 311 -27.32 1.75 -14.68
CA TYR A 311 -28.32 1.32 -13.71
C TYR A 311 -29.70 1.19 -14.35
N ASP A 312 -30.41 0.09 -14.07
CA ASP A 312 -31.74 -0.23 -14.64
C ASP A 312 -31.86 0.00 -16.15
N GLY A 313 -30.86 -0.45 -16.91
CA GLY A 313 -30.81 -0.33 -18.38
C GLY A 313 -30.59 1.09 -18.91
N VAL A 314 -30.37 2.07 -18.04
CA VAL A 314 -30.10 3.47 -18.43
C VAL A 314 -28.62 3.67 -18.66
N ASP A 315 -28.27 4.14 -19.86
CA ASP A 315 -26.91 4.57 -20.20
C ASP A 315 -26.57 5.89 -19.49
N PHE A 316 -25.30 6.07 -19.17
CA PHE A 316 -24.79 7.29 -18.58
C PHE A 316 -23.70 7.88 -19.46
N SER A 317 -23.86 9.13 -19.87
CA SER A 317 -22.87 9.84 -20.70
C SER A 317 -22.82 11.31 -20.27
N GLU A 318 -21.76 11.66 -19.53
CA GLU A 318 -21.54 13.03 -19.04
C GLU A 318 -20.11 13.48 -19.33
N THR A 319 -19.92 14.79 -19.49
CA THR A 319 -18.58 15.39 -19.60
C THR A 319 -18.13 15.88 -18.24
N LEU A 320 -16.92 15.51 -17.84
CA LEU A 320 -16.20 16.11 -16.71
C LEU A 320 -15.16 17.09 -17.26
N THR A 321 -15.22 18.35 -16.85
CA THR A 321 -14.14 19.30 -17.12
C THR A 321 -13.11 19.29 -15.99
N ARG A 322 -11.86 19.65 -16.28
CA ARG A 322 -10.82 19.80 -15.27
C ARG A 322 -11.21 20.85 -14.22
N ALA A 323 -11.74 21.99 -14.65
CA ALA A 323 -12.22 23.04 -13.75
C ALA A 323 -13.30 22.53 -12.78
N ARG A 324 -14.22 21.67 -13.25
CA ARG A 324 -15.25 21.08 -12.38
C ARG A 324 -14.67 20.04 -11.42
N PHE A 325 -13.69 19.25 -11.88
CA PHE A 325 -12.94 18.33 -11.01
C PHE A 325 -12.20 19.08 -9.89
N GLU A 326 -11.50 20.16 -10.24
CA GLU A 326 -10.79 21.02 -9.29
C GLU A 326 -11.77 21.67 -8.30
N GLU A 327 -12.90 22.22 -8.77
CA GLU A 327 -13.92 22.83 -7.91
C GLU A 327 -14.49 21.86 -6.87
N ILE A 328 -14.82 20.62 -7.27
CA ILE A 328 -15.41 19.60 -6.40
C ILE A 328 -14.43 19.10 -5.33
N ASN A 329 -13.12 19.23 -5.58
CA ASN A 329 -12.04 18.79 -4.70
C ASN A 329 -11.28 19.96 -4.07
N ASN A 330 -11.76 21.20 -4.17
CA ASN A 330 -11.01 22.39 -3.80
C ASN A 330 -10.64 22.48 -2.30
N ASP A 331 -11.36 21.78 -1.43
CA ASP A 331 -11.08 21.70 0.00
C ASP A 331 -10.06 20.60 0.39
N LEU A 332 -9.76 19.68 -0.54
CA LEU A 332 -8.82 18.57 -0.36
C LEU A 332 -7.42 18.96 -0.84
#